data_AF-A0A959JHR3-F1
#
_entry.id   AF-A0A959JHR3-F1
#
_cell.length_a   1.000
_cell.length_b   1.000
_cell.length_c   1.000
_cell.angle_alpha   90.00
_cell.angle_beta   90.00
_cell.angle_gamma   90.00
#
_symmetry.space_group_name_H-M   'P 1'
#
loop_
_entity.id
_entity.type
_entity.pdbx_description
1 polymer ?
#
loop_
_entity_poly.entity_id
_entity_poly.type
_entity_poly.pdbx_seq_one_letter_code
_entity_poly.pdbx_strand_id
1 'polypeptide(L)' 'MTDRQKVKTYIDNHQQEAFDLLAKMVRQPSIREQEAGAQQVVIAKLQELGLEVDVWDPDIEELKR' A
#
# COMPACT_ATOMS: atom_id res chain seq x y z
N MET A 1 -27.20 12.10 -3.00
CA MET A 1 -25.76 12.15 -3.37
C MET A 1 -25.49 11.10 -4.43
N THR A 2 -24.79 11.46 -5.50
CA THR A 2 -24.30 10.49 -6.50
C THR A 2 -23.14 9.67 -5.91
N ASP A 3 -22.85 8.50 -6.47
CA ASP A 3 -21.76 7.66 -5.97
C ASP A 3 -20.41 8.36 -6.08
N ARG A 4 -20.19 9.15 -7.14
CA ARG A 4 -19.01 10.01 -7.27
C ARG A 4 -18.88 11.02 -6.13
N GLN A 5 -19.99 11.60 -5.66
CA GLN A 5 -19.96 12.56 -4.55
C GLN A 5 -19.59 11.85 -3.25
N LYS A 6 -20.13 10.64 -3.02
CA LYS A 6 -19.80 9.83 -1.83
C LYS A 6 -18.32 9.48 -1.78
N VAL A 7 -17.73 9.07 -2.91
CA VAL A 7 -16.30 8.76 -3.01
C VAL A 7 -15.44 10.00 -2.72
N LYS A 8 -15.78 11.16 -3.28
CA LYS A 8 -15.06 12.41 -3.01
C LYS A 8 -15.09 12.77 -1.52
N THR A 9 -16.27 12.80 -0.92
CA THR A 9 -16.41 13.09 0.51
C THR A 9 -15.66 12.07 1.38
N TYR A 10 -15.66 10.79 0.99
CA TYR A 10 -14.86 9.78 1.67
C TYR A 10 -13.37 10.13 1.62
N ILE A 11 -12.83 10.43 0.43
CA ILE A 11 -11.41 10.81 0.26
C ILE A 11 -11.07 12.05 1.10
N ASP A 12 -11.90 13.11 1.02
CA ASP A 12 -11.66 14.36 1.75
C ASP A 12 -11.65 14.13 3.27
N ASN A 13 -12.55 13.28 3.78
CA ASN A 13 -12.64 12.96 5.20
C ASN A 13 -11.49 12.08 5.72
N HIS A 14 -10.80 11.34 4.85
CA HIS A 14 -9.68 10.45 5.22
C HIS A 14 -8.31 11.02 4.81
N GLN A 15 -8.24 12.32 4.52
CA GLN A 15 -7.00 12.98 4.08
C GLN A 15 -5.84 12.79 5.06
N GLN A 16 -6.07 12.88 6.38
CA GLN A 16 -5.02 12.72 7.38
C GLN A 16 -4.47 11.27 7.39
N GLU A 17 -5.36 10.28 7.33
CA GLU A 17 -4.96 8.87 7.27
C GLU A 17 -4.15 8.57 6.01
N ALA A 18 -4.49 9.20 4.89
CA ALA A 18 -3.74 9.09 3.65
C ALA A 18 -2.33 9.71 3.79
N PHE A 19 -2.20 10.87 4.45
CA PHE A 19 -0.89 11.46 4.74
C PHE A 19 -0.05 10.59 5.67
N ASP A 20 -0.65 10.02 6.72
CA ASP A 20 0.05 9.16 7.67
C ASP A 20 0.55 7.88 7.00
N LEU A 21 -0.26 7.29 6.12
CA LEU A 21 0.12 6.15 5.30
C LEU A 21 1.30 6.50 4.38
N LEU A 22 1.23 7.63 3.70
CA LEU A 22 2.32 8.11 2.84
C LEU A 22 3.60 8.35 3.64
N ALA A 23 3.51 8.99 4.81
CA ALA A 23 4.65 9.24 5.68
C ALA A 23 5.30 7.93 6.16
N LYS A 24 4.50 6.90 6.48
CA LYS A 24 5.00 5.56 6.83
C LYS A 24 5.76 4.93 5.66
N MET A 25 5.23 5.00 4.45
CA MET A 25 5.87 4.43 3.25
C MET A 25 7.19 5.13 2.91
N VAL A 26 7.22 6.47 2.89
CA VAL A 26 8.43 7.26 2.53
C VAL A 26 9.56 7.10 3.55
N ARG A 27 9.25 6.75 4.80
CA ARG A 27 10.26 6.46 5.83
C ARG A 27 10.92 5.10 5.68
N GLN A 28 10.37 4.20 4.87
CA GLN A 28 10.96 2.88 4.63
C GLN A 28 12.03 3.00 3.53
N PRO A 29 13.22 2.41 3.72
CA PRO A 29 14.23 2.37 2.66
C PRO A 29 13.69 1.54 1.47
N SER A 30 13.54 2.18 0.32
CA SER A 30 13.12 1.54 -0.95
C SER A 30 14.31 1.11 -1.81
N ILE A 31 15.42 0.74 -1.16
CA ILE A 31 16.63 0.27 -1.81
C ILE A 31 16.51 -1.26 -1.96
N ARG A 32 16.94 -1.81 -3.10
CA ARG A 32 16.94 -3.26 -3.35
C ARG A 32 17.47 -4.05 -2.15
N GLU A 33 16.79 -5.14 -1.81
CA GLU A 33 16.97 -5.98 -0.60
C GLU A 33 16.47 -5.38 0.73
N GLN A 34 15.98 -4.13 0.75
CA GLN A 34 15.38 -3.48 1.94
C GLN A 34 13.91 -3.06 1.72
N GLU A 35 13.34 -3.35 0.55
CA GLU A 35 11.99 -2.95 0.12
C GLU A 35 10.85 -3.57 0.93
N ALA A 36 11.14 -4.62 1.72
CA ALA A 36 10.18 -5.34 2.55
C ALA A 36 9.38 -4.41 3.49
N GLY A 37 9.99 -3.33 3.97
CA GLY A 37 9.33 -2.37 4.86
C GLY A 37 8.17 -1.62 4.19
N ALA A 38 8.33 -1.18 2.94
CA ALA A 38 7.27 -0.49 2.22
C ALA A 38 6.15 -1.45 1.80
N GLN A 39 6.51 -2.66 1.37
CA GLN A 39 5.54 -3.72 1.02
C GLN A 39 4.68 -4.09 2.23
N GLN A 40 5.26 -4.26 3.42
CA GLN A 40 4.51 -4.55 4.65
C GLN A 40 3.50 -3.46 5.01
N VAL A 41 3.84 -2.19 4.80
CA VAL A 41 2.91 -1.07 5.04
C VAL A 41 1.69 -1.16 4.11
N VAL A 42 1.89 -1.54 2.85
CA VAL A 42 0.79 -1.73 1.88
C VAL A 42 -0.06 -2.95 2.22
N ILE A 43 0.56 -4.10 2.50
CA ILE A 43 -0.14 -5.34 2.88
C ILE A 43 -1.02 -5.10 4.10
N ALA A 44 -0.47 -4.46 5.15
CA ALA A 44 -1.21 -4.15 6.36
C ALA A 44 -2.42 -3.24 6.09
N LYS A 45 -2.29 -2.24 5.20
CA LYS A 45 -3.42 -1.36 4.85
C LYS A 45 -4.51 -2.11 4.08
N LEU A 46 -4.13 -2.99 3.16
CA LEU A 46 -5.10 -3.80 2.40
C LEU A 46 -5.86 -4.76 3.32
N GLN A 47 -5.17 -5.40 4.28
CA GLN A 47 -5.80 -6.24 5.30
C GLN A 47 -6.74 -5.44 6.22
N GLU A 48 -6.36 -4.22 6.62
CA GLU A 48 -7.22 -3.31 7.39
C GLU A 48 -8.52 -2.97 6.64
N LEU A 49 -8.44 -2.86 5.31
CA LEU A 49 -9.60 -2.66 4.44
C LEU A 49 -10.45 -3.93 4.23
N GLY A 50 -10.04 -5.07 4.82
CA GLY A 50 -10.73 -6.35 4.69
C GLY A 50 -10.45 -7.08 3.37
N LEU A 51 -9.35 -6.75 2.69
CA LEU A 51 -8.96 -7.39 1.43
C LEU A 51 -8.05 -8.59 1.70
N GLU A 52 -8.25 -9.66 0.93
CA GLU A 52 -7.31 -10.77 0.86
C GLU A 52 -6.10 -10.33 0.02
N VAL A 53 -4.90 -10.52 0.56
CA VAL A 53 -3.65 -10.09 -0.08
C VAL A 53 -2.83 -11.32 -0.44
N ASP A 54 -2.66 -11.52 -1.73
CA ASP A 54 -1.74 -12.53 -2.25
C ASP A 54 -0.32 -11.95 -2.27
N VAL A 55 0.59 -12.55 -1.49
CA VAL A 55 1.98 -12.11 -1.34
C VAL A 55 2.88 -13.20 -1.89
N TRP A 56 3.67 -12.85 -2.90
CA TRP A 56 4.59 -13.76 -3.58
C TRP A 56 5.91 -13.04 -3.90
N ASP A 57 7.00 -13.81 -3.90
CA ASP A 57 8.32 -13.36 -4.37
C ASP A 57 8.58 -13.93 -5.78
N PRO A 58 9.13 -13.14 -6.71
CA PRO A 58 9.51 -13.64 -8.04
C PRO A 58 10.69 -14.62 -7.94
N ASP A 59 10.69 -15.66 -8.78
CA ASP A 59 11.86 -16.53 -8.94
C ASP A 59 12.95 -15.77 -9.73
N ILE A 60 13.96 -15.30 -9.00
CA ILE A 60 15.07 -14.52 -9.55
C ILE A 60 15.92 -15.35 -10.53
N GLU A 61 16.02 -16.67 -10.33
CA GLU A 61 16.80 -17.55 -11.20
C GLU A 61 16.08 -17.82 -12.52
N GLU A 62 14.74 -17.89 -12.49
CA GLU A 62 13.91 -17.99 -13.70
C GLU A 62 13.98 -16.71 -14.55
N LEU A 63 14.10 -15.54 -13.91
CA LEU A 63 14.20 -14.22 -14.56
C LEU A 63 15.57 -13.91 -15.20
N LYS A 64 16.62 -14.69 -14.93
CA LYS A 64 17.98 -14.49 -15.47
C LYS A 64 18.24 -15.23 -16.80
N ARG A 65 17.27 -15.99 -17.32
CA ARG A 65 17.41 -16.78 -18.55
C ARG A 65 17.26 -15.96 -19.83
#